data_AF-A0A016VGD7-F1
#
_entry.id   AF-A0A016VGD7-F1
#
_cell.length_a   1.000
_cell.length_b   1.000
_cell.length_c   1.000
_cell.angle_alpha   90.00
_cell.angle_beta   90.00
_cell.angle_gamma   90.00
#
_symmetry.space_group_name_H-M   'P 1'
#
loop_
_entity.id
_entity.type
_entity.pdbx_description
1 polymer ?
#
loop_
_entity_poly.entity_id
_entity_poly.type
_entity_poly.pdbx_seq_one_letter_code
_entity_poly.pdbx_strand_id
1 'polypeptide(L)'
;MFCLNILECDACRALRSRRTMISQPVSELQRHLVVNIARFLTKFILANLLDFAFIYSATNKSHYQFYDRKGFKFWRGIEKRKFIRDYDVKIAAPYSEISSKFIVGSTPCRTIVQNVSQLTSAHKNELRVLAACLDGHVKAAGLKPVGALTFEIRRLKRFLKGYALRCQLIRKPGSKAPSKRLYFAKADISNCFAAIDRKILKNALRKLVKDRVMTAVYGYGKTDDFKRVRIDRAAPTYETAVESMLQAMKRKCLREFTKVPVKVQEVKGSEVVEAIMNLLAGIRLSLDSSGRLYTMGKGVPQGFELSCRLAHIYLLFFEHMSWKRLSTLTCLLRYVDDYLICSYSRMEVRKILETLQKPNVFGISARASKCQASFRIPNVQRAGRYLKWCGWLIDTKRYKVFQQRSDAQLIRATRCFSKMEYARRRILLRQWDGNSS
;
A
#
# COMPACT_ATOMS: atom_id res chain seq x y z
N MET A 1 32.99 18.89 -24.48
CA MET A 1 33.61 20.11 -25.05
C MET A 1 32.64 20.95 -25.88
N PHE A 2 31.52 20.41 -26.38
CA PHE A 2 30.54 21.15 -27.21
C PHE A 2 29.66 22.21 -26.48
N CYS A 3 29.60 22.23 -25.14
CA CYS A 3 28.75 23.18 -24.41
C CYS A 3 29.47 24.44 -23.91
N LEU A 4 30.80 24.54 -24.07
CA LEU A 4 31.56 25.73 -23.64
C LEU A 4 31.57 26.83 -24.70
N ASN A 5 31.51 26.49 -26.01
CA ASN A 5 31.51 27.49 -27.09
C ASN A 5 30.18 28.28 -27.22
N ILE A 6 29.10 27.85 -26.56
CA ILE A 6 27.84 28.61 -26.50
C ILE A 6 27.98 29.85 -25.59
N LEU A 7 28.99 29.90 -24.71
CA LEU A 7 29.20 30.98 -23.76
C LEU A 7 29.87 32.23 -24.35
N GLU A 8 30.28 32.19 -25.62
CA GLU A 8 30.87 33.32 -26.34
C GLU A 8 29.88 34.04 -27.28
N CYS A 9 28.59 33.73 -27.21
CA CYS A 9 27.59 34.41 -28.03
C CYS A 9 27.43 35.88 -27.60
N ASP A 10 27.23 36.79 -28.57
CA ASP A 10 27.12 38.24 -28.33
C ASP A 10 25.99 38.63 -27.37
N ALA A 11 24.95 37.81 -27.22
CA ALA A 11 23.90 38.05 -26.24
C ALA A 11 24.40 37.93 -24.78
N CYS A 12 25.45 37.14 -24.52
CA CYS A 12 26.13 37.08 -23.22
C CYS A 12 27.06 38.28 -23.00
N ARG A 13 27.55 38.93 -24.08
CA ARG A 13 28.33 40.18 -23.97
C ARG A 13 27.46 41.38 -23.58
N ALA A 14 26.16 41.38 -23.92
CA ALA A 14 25.22 42.42 -23.53
C ALA A 14 25.07 42.56 -21.99
N LEU A 15 25.37 41.51 -21.22
CA LEU A 15 25.39 41.57 -19.75
C LEU A 15 26.61 42.33 -19.19
N ARG A 16 27.62 42.66 -20.02
CA ARG A 16 28.81 43.41 -19.62
C ARG A 16 28.63 44.93 -19.69
N SER A 17 27.55 45.45 -20.28
CA SER A 17 27.42 46.89 -20.62
C SER A 17 26.75 47.76 -19.54
N ARG A 18 26.49 47.26 -18.33
CA ARG A 18 26.01 48.08 -17.21
C ARG A 18 26.99 48.05 -16.05
N ARG A 19 27.39 49.25 -15.60
CA ARG A 19 28.28 49.55 -14.45
C ARG A 19 27.70 49.06 -13.11
N THR A 20 27.48 47.77 -12.98
CA THR A 20 27.25 47.11 -11.70
C THR A 20 28.54 46.37 -11.38
N MET A 21 29.24 46.74 -10.31
CA MET A 21 30.35 45.95 -9.81
C MET A 21 29.82 44.55 -9.46
N ILE A 22 30.14 43.57 -10.30
CA ILE A 22 29.77 42.18 -10.07
C ILE A 22 30.81 41.63 -9.09
N SER A 23 30.37 41.32 -7.88
CA SER A 23 31.23 40.77 -6.81
C SER A 23 31.66 39.31 -7.05
N GLN A 24 31.12 38.66 -8.08
CA GLN A 24 31.41 37.27 -8.45
C GLN A 24 32.20 37.18 -9.77
N PRO A 25 33.08 36.18 -9.93
CA PRO A 25 33.75 35.91 -11.20
C PRO A 25 32.74 35.73 -12.34
N VAL A 26 33.01 36.33 -13.50
CA VAL A 26 32.12 36.28 -14.69
C VAL A 26 31.78 34.86 -15.10
N SER A 27 32.72 33.92 -14.94
CA SER A 27 32.53 32.50 -15.26
C SER A 27 31.50 31.82 -14.36
N GLU A 28 31.42 32.20 -13.07
CA GLU A 28 30.42 31.68 -12.13
C GLU A 28 29.04 32.23 -12.45
N LEU A 29 28.95 33.52 -12.78
CA LEU A 29 27.70 34.16 -13.22
C LEU A 29 27.16 33.54 -14.52
N GLN A 30 28.03 33.32 -15.51
CA GLN A 30 27.68 32.65 -16.77
C GLN A 30 27.18 31.23 -16.52
N ARG A 31 27.83 30.47 -15.65
CA ARG A 31 27.41 29.12 -15.26
C ARG A 31 26.02 29.14 -14.60
N HIS A 32 25.78 30.07 -13.67
CA HIS A 32 24.46 30.24 -13.06
C HIS A 32 23.38 30.61 -14.08
N LEU A 33 23.68 31.49 -15.02
CA LEU A 33 22.76 31.90 -16.07
C LEU A 33 22.39 30.70 -16.96
N VAL A 34 23.37 29.93 -17.44
CA VAL A 34 23.11 28.73 -18.26
C VAL A 34 22.27 27.70 -17.50
N VAL A 35 22.57 27.46 -16.21
CA VAL A 35 21.77 26.55 -15.37
C VAL A 35 20.33 27.04 -15.22
N ASN A 36 20.12 28.35 -15.05
CA ASN A 36 18.78 28.93 -14.93
C ASN A 36 18.01 28.90 -16.26
N ILE A 37 18.67 29.18 -17.38
CA ILE A 37 18.08 29.03 -18.73
C ILE A 37 17.72 27.57 -18.96
N ALA A 38 18.62 26.63 -18.70
CA ALA A 38 18.34 25.20 -18.83
C ALA A 38 17.17 24.77 -17.93
N ARG A 39 17.10 25.25 -16.69
CA ARG A 39 15.96 25.01 -15.79
C ARG A 39 14.67 25.60 -16.34
N PHE A 40 14.71 26.80 -16.91
CA PHE A 40 13.53 27.43 -17.54
C PHE A 40 13.06 26.62 -18.76
N LEU A 41 13.96 26.31 -19.70
CA LEU A 41 13.65 25.52 -20.88
C LEU A 41 13.09 24.13 -20.51
N THR A 42 13.68 23.46 -19.53
CA THR A 42 13.24 22.12 -19.13
C THR A 42 11.96 22.13 -18.29
N LYS A 43 11.86 23.00 -17.27
CA LYS A 43 10.69 23.03 -16.37
C LYS A 43 9.49 23.74 -16.96
N PHE A 44 9.70 24.70 -17.85
CA PHE A 44 8.61 25.48 -18.42
C PHE A 44 8.29 24.99 -19.82
N ILE A 45 9.23 25.08 -20.77
CA ILE A 45 8.93 24.79 -22.18
C ILE A 45 8.72 23.29 -22.37
N LEU A 46 9.70 22.46 -22.03
CA LEU A 46 9.64 21.02 -22.28
C LEU A 46 8.53 20.35 -21.45
N ALA A 47 8.36 20.73 -20.18
CA ALA A 47 7.27 20.20 -19.36
C ALA A 47 5.90 20.57 -19.93
N ASN A 48 5.67 21.82 -20.32
CA ASN A 48 4.41 22.23 -20.94
C ASN A 48 4.19 21.51 -22.29
N LEU A 49 5.21 21.45 -23.16
CA LEU A 49 5.09 20.75 -24.45
C LEU A 49 4.77 19.27 -24.25
N LEU A 50 5.41 18.61 -23.28
CA LEU A 50 5.11 17.23 -22.93
C LEU A 50 3.71 17.08 -22.35
N ASP A 51 3.25 17.99 -21.50
CA ASP A 51 1.88 17.98 -20.93
C ASP A 51 0.80 18.26 -21.99
N PHE A 52 1.13 19.06 -23.02
CA PHE A 52 0.25 19.33 -24.16
C PHE A 52 0.17 18.15 -25.13
N ALA A 53 1.32 17.53 -25.44
CA ALA A 53 1.42 16.46 -26.44
C ALA A 53 1.06 15.09 -25.87
N PHE A 54 1.45 14.82 -24.63
CA PHE A 54 1.34 13.51 -24.00
C PHE A 54 0.72 13.59 -22.62
N ILE A 55 -0.01 12.55 -22.26
CA ILE A 55 -0.40 12.30 -20.89
C ILE A 55 0.49 11.18 -20.39
N TYR A 56 1.38 11.51 -19.47
CA TYR A 56 2.22 10.51 -18.83
C TYR A 56 1.66 10.14 -17.46
N SER A 57 1.72 8.85 -17.13
CA SER A 57 1.44 8.37 -15.79
C SER A 57 2.66 7.65 -15.25
N ALA A 58 3.09 8.04 -14.05
CA ALA A 58 4.00 7.22 -13.29
C ALA A 58 3.34 5.87 -13.02
N THR A 59 4.02 4.79 -13.37
CA THR A 59 3.66 3.45 -12.92
C THR A 59 4.32 3.17 -11.58
N ASN A 60 3.76 2.23 -10.80
CA ASN A 60 4.29 1.84 -9.48
C ASN A 60 5.74 1.30 -9.50
N LYS A 61 6.36 1.10 -10.69
CA LYS A 61 7.71 0.56 -10.86
C LYS A 61 8.75 1.61 -11.31
N SER A 62 8.49 2.90 -11.11
CA SER A 62 9.39 3.98 -11.57
C SER A 62 9.55 4.07 -13.10
N HIS A 63 8.66 3.42 -13.86
CA HIS A 63 8.55 3.63 -15.31
C HIS A 63 7.41 4.62 -15.58
N TYR A 64 7.58 5.48 -16.58
CA TYR A 64 6.51 6.32 -17.09
C TYR A 64 5.90 5.66 -18.32
N GLN A 65 4.56 5.60 -18.36
CA GLN A 65 3.84 5.26 -19.57
C GLN A 65 3.36 6.57 -20.20
N PHE A 66 3.67 6.76 -21.47
CA PHE A 66 3.24 7.90 -22.26
C PHE A 66 2.05 7.50 -23.12
N TYR A 67 1.03 8.34 -23.12
CA TYR A 67 -0.16 8.18 -23.93
C TYR A 67 -0.35 9.43 -24.76
N ASP A 68 -0.73 9.29 -26.02
CA ASP A 68 -1.33 10.39 -26.74
C ASP A 68 -2.72 10.71 -26.15
N ARG A 69 -3.28 11.87 -26.49
CA ARG A 69 -4.56 12.31 -25.94
C ARG A 69 -5.72 11.36 -26.27
N LYS A 70 -5.71 10.73 -27.46
CA LYS A 70 -6.75 9.77 -27.87
C LYS A 70 -6.63 8.46 -27.11
N GLY A 71 -5.43 7.88 -27.04
CA GLY A 71 -5.15 6.67 -26.29
C GLY A 71 -5.44 6.83 -24.79
N PHE A 72 -5.10 7.98 -24.20
CA PHE A 72 -5.44 8.25 -22.81
C PHE A 72 -6.96 8.28 -22.57
N LYS A 73 -7.73 8.99 -23.43
CA LYS A 73 -9.19 9.03 -23.34
C LYS A 73 -9.80 7.63 -23.46
N PHE A 74 -9.29 6.81 -24.38
CA PHE A 74 -9.72 5.43 -24.57
C PHE A 74 -9.49 4.58 -23.30
N TRP A 75 -8.26 4.57 -22.76
CA TRP A 75 -7.92 3.85 -21.54
C TRP A 75 -8.71 4.32 -20.32
N ARG A 76 -8.90 5.64 -20.19
CA ARG A 76 -9.75 6.22 -19.15
C ARG A 76 -11.19 5.73 -19.26
N GLY A 77 -11.72 5.60 -20.48
CA GLY A 77 -13.04 5.03 -20.73
C GLY A 77 -13.16 3.57 -20.28
N ILE A 78 -12.13 2.75 -20.54
CA ILE A 78 -12.08 1.35 -20.08
C ILE A 78 -12.08 1.28 -18.55
N GLU A 79 -11.17 2.00 -17.90
CA GLU A 79 -11.06 1.99 -16.43
C GLU A 79 -12.32 2.57 -15.76
N LYS A 80 -12.94 3.60 -16.34
CA LYS A 80 -14.24 4.12 -15.87
C LYS A 80 -15.34 3.05 -15.95
N ARG A 81 -15.50 2.37 -17.09
CA ARG A 81 -16.51 1.30 -17.24
C ARG A 81 -16.26 0.15 -16.26
N LYS A 82 -15.00 -0.25 -16.10
CA LYS A 82 -14.59 -1.25 -15.13
C LYS A 82 -14.93 -0.83 -13.71
N PHE A 83 -14.63 0.42 -13.33
CA PHE A 83 -14.97 0.95 -12.02
C PHE A 83 -16.48 0.97 -11.78
N ILE A 84 -17.27 1.44 -12.76
CA ILE A 84 -18.75 1.44 -12.69
C ILE A 84 -19.27 0.03 -12.41
N ARG A 85 -18.81 -0.95 -13.18
CA ARG A 85 -19.20 -2.37 -13.00
C ARG A 85 -18.74 -2.94 -11.67
N ASP A 86 -17.46 -2.75 -11.33
CA ASP A 86 -16.85 -3.41 -10.17
C ASP A 86 -17.42 -2.87 -8.85
N TYR A 87 -17.86 -1.60 -8.80
CA TYR A 87 -18.43 -0.95 -7.61
C TYR A 87 -19.96 -0.78 -7.63
N ASP A 88 -20.65 -1.29 -8.66
CA ASP A 88 -22.09 -1.09 -8.90
C ASP A 88 -22.48 0.41 -8.80
N VAL A 89 -21.83 1.23 -9.62
CA VAL A 89 -21.99 2.69 -9.57
C VAL A 89 -23.27 3.11 -10.29
N LYS A 90 -24.10 3.91 -9.62
CA LYS A 90 -25.40 4.38 -10.13
C LYS A 90 -25.46 5.90 -10.10
N ILE A 91 -26.31 6.50 -10.93
CA ILE A 91 -26.55 7.95 -10.90
C ILE A 91 -27.17 8.29 -9.53
N ALA A 92 -26.65 9.33 -8.87
CA ALA A 92 -27.17 9.79 -7.59
C ALA A 92 -28.53 10.48 -7.78
N ALA A 93 -29.44 10.32 -6.83
CA ALA A 93 -30.68 11.09 -6.81
C ALA A 93 -30.35 12.59 -6.62
N PRO A 94 -31.09 13.51 -7.29
CA PRO A 94 -30.78 14.93 -7.30
C PRO A 94 -30.81 15.60 -5.91
N TYR A 95 -31.57 15.05 -4.95
CA TYR A 95 -31.78 15.63 -3.62
C TYR A 95 -31.05 14.91 -2.48
N SER A 96 -30.11 14.02 -2.76
CA SER A 96 -29.40 13.31 -1.67
C SER A 96 -28.37 14.22 -0.98
N GLU A 97 -28.34 14.24 0.35
CA GLU A 97 -27.30 14.92 1.12
C GLU A 97 -25.90 14.46 0.67
N ILE A 98 -24.99 15.43 0.49
CA ILE A 98 -23.62 15.20 0.04
C ILE A 98 -22.70 15.34 1.25
N SER A 99 -22.22 14.21 1.80
CA SER A 99 -21.22 14.26 2.87
C SER A 99 -19.80 14.48 2.33
N SER A 100 -19.52 14.02 1.10
CA SER A 100 -18.20 14.10 0.50
C SER A 100 -18.24 13.93 -1.03
N LYS A 101 -17.50 14.77 -1.75
CA LYS A 101 -17.38 14.71 -3.21
C LYS A 101 -15.99 14.23 -3.60
N PHE A 102 -15.93 13.12 -4.33
CA PHE A 102 -14.70 12.58 -4.87
C PHE A 102 -14.68 12.65 -6.39
N ILE A 103 -13.52 12.93 -6.97
CA ILE A 103 -13.25 12.75 -8.39
C ILE A 103 -12.53 11.42 -8.54
N VAL A 104 -12.96 10.67 -9.54
CA VAL A 104 -12.24 9.50 -9.97
C VAL A 104 -10.97 9.93 -10.72
N GLY A 105 -9.84 9.83 -10.03
CA GLY A 105 -8.52 9.90 -10.61
C GLY A 105 -8.24 8.63 -11.40
N SER A 106 -8.21 8.75 -12.72
CA SER A 106 -7.80 7.67 -13.60
C SER A 106 -6.29 7.72 -13.78
N THR A 107 -5.55 6.98 -12.95
CA THR A 107 -4.26 6.49 -13.46
C THR A 107 -4.58 5.38 -14.46
N PRO A 108 -3.85 5.25 -15.57
CA PRO A 108 -4.11 4.24 -16.61
C PRO A 108 -4.16 2.80 -16.08
N CYS A 109 -3.53 2.56 -14.93
CA CYS A 109 -3.44 1.22 -14.33
C CYS A 109 -4.48 0.97 -13.23
N ARG A 110 -5.06 2.03 -12.64
CA ARG A 110 -5.93 1.89 -11.47
C ARG A 110 -6.78 3.13 -11.25
N THR A 111 -8.06 2.87 -11.10
CA THR A 111 -9.02 3.88 -10.69
C THR A 111 -8.90 4.16 -9.19
N ILE A 112 -8.57 5.40 -8.83
CA ILE A 112 -8.54 5.87 -7.43
C ILE A 112 -9.51 7.04 -7.28
N VAL A 113 -10.13 7.17 -6.12
CA VAL A 113 -10.88 8.35 -5.76
C VAL A 113 -9.95 9.35 -5.09
N GLN A 114 -10.05 10.61 -5.47
CA GLN A 114 -9.43 11.73 -4.79
C GLN A 114 -10.54 12.61 -4.24
N ASN A 115 -10.42 13.00 -2.97
CA ASN A 115 -11.39 13.92 -2.39
C ASN A 115 -11.13 15.32 -2.95
N VAL A 116 -12.18 15.94 -3.51
CA VAL A 116 -12.10 17.18 -4.29
C VAL A 116 -12.60 18.35 -3.49
N SER A 117 -13.59 18.10 -2.64
CA SER A 117 -13.86 19.00 -1.53
C SER A 117 -12.57 19.08 -0.72
N GLN A 118 -12.00 20.28 -0.57
CA GLN A 118 -11.04 20.52 0.50
C GLN A 118 -11.76 20.11 1.78
N LEU A 119 -11.53 18.89 2.24
CA LEU A 119 -12.15 18.43 3.47
C LEU A 119 -11.82 19.47 4.52
N THR A 120 -12.86 19.99 5.18
CA THR A 120 -12.67 20.89 6.30
C THR A 120 -11.70 20.25 7.27
N SER A 121 -10.92 21.06 7.97
CA SER A 121 -10.02 20.55 9.01
C SER A 121 -10.76 19.63 9.98
N ALA A 122 -12.03 19.93 10.28
CA ALA A 122 -12.94 19.09 11.05
C ALA A 122 -13.15 17.69 10.46
N HIS A 123 -13.52 17.56 9.18
CA HIS A 123 -13.76 16.23 8.57
C HIS A 123 -12.47 15.40 8.47
N LYS A 124 -11.32 16.03 8.18
CA LYS A 124 -10.03 15.33 8.23
C LYS A 124 -9.71 14.84 9.64
N ASN A 125 -10.05 15.62 10.66
CA ASN A 125 -9.86 15.22 12.05
C ASN A 125 -10.76 14.03 12.41
N GLU A 126 -12.02 14.06 12.00
CA GLU A 126 -12.97 12.97 12.21
C GLU A 126 -12.46 11.66 11.58
N LEU A 127 -12.06 11.68 10.30
CA LEU A 127 -11.51 10.49 9.63
C LEU A 127 -10.27 9.93 10.35
N ARG A 128 -9.41 10.79 10.91
CA ARG A 128 -8.24 10.35 11.69
C ARG A 128 -8.62 9.74 13.02
N VAL A 129 -9.61 10.30 13.72
CA VAL A 129 -10.14 9.74 14.96
C VAL A 129 -10.76 8.37 14.68
N LEU A 130 -11.62 8.24 13.67
CA LEU A 130 -12.21 6.96 13.26
C LEU A 130 -11.13 5.94 12.87
N ALA A 131 -10.11 6.36 12.13
CA ALA A 131 -8.97 5.50 11.79
C ALA A 131 -8.22 5.00 13.02
N ALA A 132 -7.97 5.88 13.99
CA ALA A 132 -7.32 5.54 15.25
C ALA A 132 -8.18 4.59 16.10
N CYS A 133 -9.49 4.82 16.19
CA CYS A 133 -10.44 3.94 16.86
C CYS A 133 -10.45 2.55 16.26
N LEU A 134 -10.52 2.41 14.92
CA LEU A 134 -10.44 1.11 14.25
C LEU A 134 -9.14 0.37 14.57
N ASP A 135 -8.00 1.06 14.49
CA ASP A 135 -6.69 0.48 14.84
C ASP A 135 -6.66 0.05 16.32
N GLY A 136 -7.27 0.84 17.21
CA GLY A 136 -7.44 0.55 18.65
C GLY A 136 -8.28 -0.70 18.90
N HIS A 137 -9.44 -0.84 18.26
CA HIS A 137 -10.29 -2.03 18.38
C HIS A 137 -9.62 -3.29 17.82
N VAL A 138 -8.92 -3.19 16.68
CA VAL A 138 -8.14 -4.31 16.12
C VAL A 138 -7.08 -4.78 17.13
N LYS A 139 -6.34 -3.83 17.73
CA LYS A 139 -5.32 -4.13 18.74
C LYS A 139 -5.93 -4.73 20.01
N ALA A 140 -7.02 -4.15 20.54
CA ALA A 140 -7.70 -4.63 21.74
C ALA A 140 -8.34 -6.02 21.56
N ALA A 141 -8.72 -6.37 20.33
CA ALA A 141 -9.19 -7.72 19.99
C ALA A 141 -8.05 -8.75 19.78
N GLY A 142 -6.78 -8.34 19.95
CA GLY A 142 -5.63 -9.22 19.71
C GLY A 142 -5.45 -9.60 18.24
N LEU A 143 -6.04 -8.85 17.32
CA LEU A 143 -5.98 -9.13 15.89
C LEU A 143 -4.74 -8.50 15.25
N LYS A 144 -4.31 -9.07 14.12
CA LYS A 144 -3.16 -8.53 13.38
C LYS A 144 -3.44 -7.09 12.91
N PRO A 145 -2.48 -6.16 13.03
CA PRO A 145 -2.66 -4.78 12.57
C PRO A 145 -2.57 -4.65 11.04
N VAL A 146 -3.17 -3.58 10.52
CA VAL A 146 -3.14 -3.24 9.09
C VAL A 146 -1.72 -2.94 8.61
N GLY A 147 -1.35 -3.44 7.43
CA GLY A 147 -0.12 -3.01 6.74
C GLY A 147 1.20 -3.47 7.38
N ALA A 148 1.16 -4.38 8.35
CA ALA A 148 2.35 -4.81 9.09
C ALA A 148 3.19 -5.87 8.34
N LEU A 149 3.60 -5.57 7.10
CA LEU A 149 4.40 -6.50 6.27
C LEU A 149 5.65 -6.99 6.99
N THR A 150 6.38 -6.09 7.65
CA THR A 150 7.59 -6.43 8.42
C THR A 150 7.27 -7.41 9.56
N PHE A 151 6.11 -7.27 10.20
CA PHE A 151 5.66 -8.18 11.25
C PHE A 151 5.36 -9.57 10.67
N GLU A 152 4.65 -9.65 9.55
CA GLU A 152 4.34 -10.92 8.87
C GLU A 152 5.63 -11.65 8.42
N ILE A 153 6.60 -10.92 7.87
CA ILE A 153 7.89 -11.51 7.48
C ILE A 153 8.69 -12.00 8.70
N ARG A 154 8.66 -11.29 9.83
CA ARG A 154 9.26 -11.78 11.09
C ARG A 154 8.56 -13.05 11.58
N ARG A 155 7.24 -13.12 11.47
CA ARG A 155 6.45 -14.31 11.82
C ARG A 155 6.82 -15.50 10.93
N LEU A 156 6.96 -15.29 9.62
CA LEU A 156 7.45 -16.32 8.70
C LEU A 156 8.84 -16.82 9.08
N LYS A 157 9.80 -15.91 9.32
CA LYS A 157 11.17 -16.28 9.72
C LYS A 157 11.18 -17.11 11.01
N ARG A 158 10.38 -16.72 12.02
CA ARG A 158 10.22 -17.50 13.26
C ARG A 158 9.64 -18.90 12.99
N PHE A 159 8.61 -18.99 12.14
CA PHE A 159 8.03 -20.27 11.76
C PHE A 159 9.03 -21.20 11.06
N LEU A 160 9.81 -20.67 10.11
CA LEU A 160 10.85 -21.43 9.40
C LEU A 160 12.01 -21.83 10.32
N LYS A 161 12.41 -20.98 11.27
CA LYS A 161 13.41 -21.33 12.29
C LYS A 161 12.91 -22.47 13.19
N GLY A 162 11.67 -22.39 13.65
CA GLY A 162 11.04 -23.46 14.43
C GLY A 162 10.94 -24.78 13.67
N TYR A 163 10.68 -24.72 12.36
CA TYR A 163 10.75 -25.88 11.48
C TYR A 163 12.15 -26.49 11.46
N ALA A 164 13.19 -25.68 11.24
CA ALA A 164 14.57 -26.17 11.16
C ALA A 164 15.01 -26.87 12.46
N LEU A 165 14.66 -26.29 13.62
CA LEU A 165 14.93 -26.89 14.93
C LEU A 165 14.22 -28.25 15.11
N ARG A 166 12.94 -28.35 14.74
CA ARG A 166 12.21 -29.63 14.79
C ARG A 166 12.85 -30.70 13.89
N CYS A 167 13.33 -30.32 12.70
CA CYS A 167 14.05 -31.24 11.83
C CYS A 167 15.39 -31.71 12.43
N GLN A 168 16.08 -30.86 13.19
CA GLN A 168 17.31 -31.24 13.89
C GLN A 168 17.01 -32.23 15.03
N LEU A 169 15.96 -32.00 15.81
CA LEU A 169 15.57 -32.87 16.92
C LEU A 169 15.10 -34.28 16.48
N ILE A 170 14.42 -34.36 15.33
CA ILE A 170 13.94 -35.64 14.78
C ILE A 170 15.08 -36.48 14.19
N ARG A 171 16.19 -35.83 13.76
CA ARG A 171 17.38 -36.51 13.25
C ARG A 171 18.20 -37.11 14.38
N LYS A 172 17.64 -38.12 15.08
CA LYS A 172 18.49 -39.06 15.83
C LYS A 172 19.33 -39.86 14.82
N PRO A 173 20.64 -40.04 15.07
CA PRO A 173 21.49 -40.88 14.22
C PRO A 173 20.86 -42.27 14.10
N GLY A 174 20.56 -42.69 12.87
CA GLY A 174 19.91 -43.98 12.56
C GLY A 174 18.41 -43.92 12.21
N SER A 175 17.69 -42.82 12.48
CA SER A 175 16.27 -42.73 12.13
C SER A 175 16.04 -42.35 10.65
N LYS A 176 15.47 -43.25 9.85
CA LYS A 176 15.02 -43.01 8.46
C LYS A 176 13.72 -42.19 8.38
N ALA A 177 13.41 -41.37 9.39
CA ALA A 177 12.17 -40.62 9.41
C ALA A 177 12.13 -39.65 8.22
N PRO A 178 11.13 -39.74 7.32
CA PRO A 178 11.04 -38.86 6.17
C PRO A 178 10.92 -37.42 6.66
N SER A 179 11.86 -36.56 6.23
CA SER A 179 11.81 -35.15 6.62
C SER A 179 10.51 -34.55 6.11
N LYS A 180 9.56 -34.24 7.00
CA LYS A 180 8.28 -33.63 6.63
C LYS A 180 8.56 -32.29 5.94
N ARG A 181 8.38 -32.23 4.63
CA ARG A 181 8.63 -31.03 3.81
C ARG A 181 7.58 -29.95 4.09
N LEU A 182 7.97 -28.67 4.00
CA LEU A 182 7.01 -27.55 3.98
C LEU A 182 6.41 -27.33 2.60
N TYR A 183 5.12 -27.00 2.59
CA TYR A 183 4.35 -26.65 1.41
C TYR A 183 4.03 -25.17 1.42
N PHE A 184 4.31 -24.50 0.32
CA PHE A 184 4.08 -23.07 0.16
C PHE A 184 3.03 -22.81 -0.90
N ALA A 185 2.22 -21.78 -0.69
CA ALA A 185 1.39 -21.21 -1.73
C ALA A 185 1.23 -19.70 -1.54
N LYS A 186 0.94 -18.99 -2.63
CA LYS A 186 0.47 -17.61 -2.58
C LYS A 186 -0.79 -17.42 -3.42
N ALA A 187 -1.56 -16.39 -3.06
CA ALA A 187 -2.74 -15.95 -3.77
C ALA A 187 -2.82 -14.42 -3.74
N ASP A 188 -3.43 -13.83 -4.77
CA ASP A 188 -3.66 -12.38 -4.92
C ASP A 188 -5.17 -12.19 -5.10
N ILE A 189 -5.83 -11.53 -4.15
CA ILE A 189 -7.27 -11.29 -4.21
C ILE A 189 -7.58 -10.30 -5.35
N SER A 190 -8.52 -10.66 -6.21
CA SER A 190 -9.06 -9.76 -7.22
C SER A 190 -9.93 -8.70 -6.56
N ASN A 191 -9.79 -7.45 -7.01
CA ASN A 191 -10.72 -6.38 -6.68
C ASN A 191 -11.06 -6.26 -5.17
N CYS A 192 -10.08 -6.48 -4.29
CA CYS A 192 -10.26 -6.57 -2.83
C CYS A 192 -11.14 -5.46 -2.24
N PHE A 193 -10.98 -4.21 -2.68
CA PHE A 193 -11.78 -3.07 -2.22
C PHE A 193 -13.20 -3.05 -2.78
N ALA A 194 -13.39 -3.46 -4.04
CA ALA A 194 -14.69 -3.46 -4.73
C ALA A 194 -15.55 -4.68 -4.36
N ALA A 195 -14.90 -5.78 -3.96
CA ALA A 195 -15.53 -7.01 -3.50
C ALA A 195 -16.24 -6.89 -2.14
N ILE A 196 -15.99 -5.81 -1.38
CA ILE A 196 -16.54 -5.65 -0.03
C ILE A 196 -18.05 -5.46 -0.10
N ASP A 197 -18.79 -6.41 0.48
CA ASP A 197 -20.20 -6.24 0.78
C ASP A 197 -20.37 -5.37 2.03
N ARG A 198 -21.13 -4.28 1.90
CA ARG A 198 -21.30 -3.29 2.98
C ARG A 198 -22.13 -3.81 4.15
N LYS A 199 -23.06 -4.75 3.94
CA LYS A 199 -23.84 -5.38 5.02
C LYS A 199 -22.95 -6.31 5.82
N ILE A 200 -22.14 -7.13 5.14
CA ILE A 200 -21.16 -8.00 5.81
C ILE A 200 -20.09 -7.17 6.52
N LEU A 201 -19.62 -6.06 5.92
CA LEU A 201 -18.70 -5.13 6.57
C LEU A 201 -19.31 -4.52 7.84
N LYS A 202 -20.56 -4.06 7.80
CA LYS A 202 -21.26 -3.53 8.99
C LYS A 202 -21.29 -4.56 10.11
N ASN A 203 -21.59 -5.81 9.79
CA ASN A 203 -21.57 -6.91 10.76
C ASN A 203 -20.17 -7.21 11.30
N ALA A 204 -19.14 -7.18 10.45
CA ALA A 204 -17.75 -7.34 10.85
C ALA A 204 -17.31 -6.23 11.83
N LEU A 205 -17.68 -4.98 11.53
CA LEU A 205 -17.41 -3.83 12.39
C LEU A 205 -18.11 -3.97 13.74
N ARG A 206 -19.41 -4.29 13.77
CA ARG A 206 -20.16 -4.51 15.03
C ARG A 206 -19.52 -5.58 15.90
N LYS A 207 -19.10 -6.71 15.32
CA LYS A 207 -18.42 -7.81 16.05
C LYS A 207 -17.05 -7.41 16.59
N LEU A 208 -16.29 -6.63 15.82
CA LEU A 208 -14.96 -6.15 16.21
C LEU A 208 -15.05 -5.14 17.35
N VAL A 209 -15.93 -4.17 17.17
CA VAL A 209 -16.01 -2.97 17.99
C VAL A 209 -16.78 -3.24 19.29
N LYS A 210 -17.92 -3.94 19.20
CA LYS A 210 -18.86 -4.19 20.33
C LYS A 210 -19.28 -2.88 21.00
N ASP A 211 -19.74 -2.92 22.24
CA ASP A 211 -20.08 -1.73 23.04
C ASP A 211 -18.86 -1.11 23.75
N ARG A 212 -17.64 -1.41 23.27
CA ARG A 212 -16.42 -0.90 23.88
C ARG A 212 -16.27 0.59 23.58
N VAL A 213 -15.99 1.36 24.61
CA VAL A 213 -15.56 2.76 24.48
C VAL A 213 -14.06 2.78 24.18
N MET A 214 -13.64 3.72 23.33
CA MET A 214 -12.23 3.99 23.07
C MET A 214 -11.91 5.43 23.44
N THR A 215 -10.81 5.64 24.15
CA THR A 215 -10.20 6.95 24.36
C THR A 215 -9.27 7.26 23.20
N ALA A 216 -9.68 8.19 22.33
CA ALA A 216 -8.87 8.71 21.24
C ALA A 216 -8.06 9.93 21.70
N VAL A 217 -6.76 9.92 21.40
CA VAL A 217 -5.80 10.97 21.73
C VAL A 217 -5.00 11.35 20.49
N TYR A 218 -4.56 12.61 20.41
CA TYR A 218 -3.58 13.01 19.41
C TYR A 218 -2.54 13.99 19.94
N GLY A 219 -1.40 14.00 19.26
CA GLY A 219 -0.29 14.89 19.54
C GLY A 219 0.51 15.22 18.29
N TYR A 220 1.50 16.10 18.44
CA TYR A 220 2.36 16.55 17.36
C TYR A 220 3.83 16.27 17.66
N GLY A 221 4.63 16.10 16.62
CA GLY A 221 6.09 16.14 16.69
C GLY A 221 6.67 16.67 15.38
N LYS A 222 7.97 16.93 15.33
CA LYS A 222 8.67 17.41 14.14
C LYS A 222 9.54 16.30 13.54
N THR A 223 9.60 16.22 12.22
CA THR A 223 10.63 15.42 11.53
C THR A 223 11.98 16.14 11.57
N ASP A 224 13.04 15.48 11.10
CA ASP A 224 14.36 16.12 10.92
C ASP A 224 14.28 17.33 9.96
N ASP A 225 13.42 17.28 8.94
CA ASP A 225 13.11 18.42 8.06
C ASP A 225 12.22 19.51 8.70
N PHE A 226 12.08 19.51 10.03
CA PHE A 226 11.21 20.41 10.80
C PHE A 226 9.71 20.39 10.45
N LYS A 227 9.25 19.43 9.64
CA LYS A 227 7.83 19.30 9.29
C LYS A 227 7.04 18.79 10.48
N ARG A 228 5.96 19.51 10.82
CA ARG A 228 5.04 19.11 11.89
C ARG A 228 4.19 17.91 11.45
N VAL A 229 4.24 16.84 12.22
CA VAL A 229 3.51 15.58 12.00
C VAL A 229 2.54 15.37 13.16
N ARG A 230 1.27 15.12 12.84
CA ARG A 230 0.25 14.70 13.81
C ARG A 230 0.21 13.18 13.93
N ILE A 231 0.03 12.68 15.15
CA ILE A 231 -0.15 11.26 15.46
C ILE A 231 -1.42 11.08 16.27
N ASP A 232 -2.35 10.31 15.73
CA ASP A 232 -3.62 9.93 16.37
C ASP A 232 -3.56 8.46 16.81
N ARG A 233 -4.02 8.18 18.03
CA ARG A 233 -4.13 6.84 18.60
C ARG A 233 -5.39 6.72 19.43
N ALA A 234 -5.90 5.50 19.53
CA ALA A 234 -7.01 5.18 20.43
C ALA A 234 -6.74 3.85 21.13
N ALA A 235 -7.22 3.74 22.36
CA ALA A 235 -7.16 2.53 23.17
C ALA A 235 -8.31 2.50 24.18
N PRO A 236 -8.56 1.35 24.87
CA PRO A 236 -9.64 1.26 25.85
C PRO A 236 -9.48 2.18 27.07
N THR A 237 -8.24 2.59 27.40
CA THR A 237 -7.97 3.55 28.48
C THR A 237 -7.12 4.70 27.98
N TYR A 238 -7.19 5.83 28.67
CA TYR A 238 -6.39 7.02 28.39
C TYR A 238 -4.89 6.72 28.40
N GLU A 239 -4.38 6.07 29.44
CA GLU A 239 -2.95 5.78 29.65
C GLU A 239 -2.42 4.93 28.49
N THR A 240 -3.17 3.89 28.11
CA THR A 240 -2.81 3.00 27.00
C THR A 240 -2.80 3.76 25.66
N ALA A 241 -3.72 4.72 25.48
CA ALA A 241 -3.80 5.53 24.27
C ALA A 241 -2.59 6.48 24.19
N VAL A 242 -2.24 7.16 25.28
CA VAL A 242 -1.07 8.04 25.39
C VAL A 242 0.22 7.26 25.18
N GLU A 243 0.39 6.12 25.84
CA GLU A 243 1.57 5.27 25.66
C GLU A 243 1.72 4.84 24.19
N SER A 244 0.62 4.40 23.57
CA SER A 244 0.63 4.03 22.16
C SER A 244 0.96 5.20 21.22
N MET A 245 0.58 6.44 21.58
CA MET A 245 0.91 7.65 20.84
C MET A 245 2.40 7.95 20.94
N LEU A 246 2.96 7.97 22.15
CA LEU A 246 4.38 8.21 22.40
C LEU A 246 5.26 7.15 21.75
N GLN A 247 4.89 5.87 21.83
CA GLN A 247 5.59 4.80 21.12
C GLN A 247 5.57 5.02 19.59
N ALA A 248 4.47 5.50 19.04
CA ALA A 248 4.37 5.78 17.61
C ALA A 248 5.22 7.00 17.18
N MET A 249 5.30 8.03 18.03
CA MET A 249 6.20 9.18 17.82
C MET A 249 7.66 8.74 17.84
N LYS A 250 8.07 7.94 18.83
CA LYS A 250 9.43 7.36 18.93
C LYS A 250 9.79 6.52 17.70
N ARG A 251 8.89 5.64 17.26
CA ARG A 251 9.10 4.81 16.05
C ARG A 251 9.25 5.61 14.76
N LYS A 252 8.68 6.81 14.70
CA LYS A 252 8.82 7.74 13.59
C LYS A 252 10.00 8.70 13.75
N CYS A 253 10.81 8.54 14.79
CA CYS A 253 11.93 9.42 15.13
C CYS A 253 11.52 10.90 15.17
N LEU A 254 10.33 11.20 15.68
CA LEU A 254 9.88 12.59 15.80
C LEU A 254 10.63 13.28 16.94
N ARG A 255 11.03 14.53 16.74
CA ARG A 255 11.60 15.44 17.72
C ARG A 255 10.53 16.36 18.29
N GLU A 256 10.82 16.99 19.44
CA GLU A 256 9.95 18.02 20.05
C GLU A 256 8.48 17.60 20.13
N PHE A 257 8.21 16.32 20.45
CA PHE A 257 6.85 15.82 20.45
C PHE A 257 6.12 16.11 21.75
N THR A 258 4.82 16.34 21.65
CA THR A 258 3.91 16.58 22.78
C THR A 258 3.91 15.37 23.72
N LYS A 259 4.25 15.58 25.00
CA LYS A 259 4.21 14.54 26.05
C LYS A 259 2.79 14.28 26.56
N VAL A 260 1.98 15.35 26.65
CA VAL A 260 0.56 15.29 26.99
C VAL A 260 -0.25 15.43 25.69
N PRO A 261 -1.31 14.65 25.48
CA PRO A 261 -2.18 14.81 24.33
C PRO A 261 -2.79 16.21 24.24
N VAL A 262 -3.00 16.68 23.01
CA VAL A 262 -3.65 17.98 22.76
C VAL A 262 -5.17 17.90 22.95
N LYS A 263 -5.75 16.72 22.69
CA LYS A 263 -7.17 16.46 22.88
C LYS A 263 -7.36 15.02 23.31
N VAL A 264 -8.36 14.82 24.16
CA VAL A 264 -8.89 13.52 24.56
C VAL A 264 -10.35 13.48 24.16
N GLN A 265 -10.77 12.38 23.54
CA GLN A 265 -12.16 12.15 23.17
C GLN A 265 -12.52 10.69 23.43
N GLU A 266 -13.60 10.46 24.17
CA GLU A 266 -14.20 9.14 24.26
C GLU A 266 -15.16 8.93 23.10
N VAL A 267 -15.08 7.77 22.47
CA VAL A 267 -15.92 7.42 21.32
C VAL A 267 -16.52 6.05 21.57
N LYS A 268 -17.85 5.95 21.53
CA LYS A 268 -18.52 4.66 21.70
C LYS A 268 -18.37 3.82 20.44
N GLY A 269 -18.28 2.52 20.62
CA GLY A 269 -18.14 1.59 19.51
C GLY A 269 -19.27 1.68 18.48
N SER A 270 -20.51 1.80 18.93
CA SER A 270 -21.69 1.97 18.07
C SER A 270 -21.58 3.24 17.19
N GLU A 271 -21.10 4.35 17.76
CA GLU A 271 -20.89 5.62 17.05
C GLU A 271 -19.85 5.47 15.95
N VAL A 272 -18.75 4.74 16.20
CA VAL A 272 -17.73 4.46 15.16
C VAL A 272 -18.36 3.71 13.99
N VAL A 273 -19.18 2.69 14.26
CA VAL A 273 -19.83 1.90 13.20
C VAL A 273 -20.77 2.77 12.37
N GLU A 274 -21.69 3.50 13.01
CA GLU A 274 -22.67 4.30 12.28
C GLU A 274 -22.01 5.47 11.54
N ALA A 275 -21.02 6.15 12.12
CA ALA A 275 -20.26 7.19 11.44
C ALA A 275 -19.58 6.67 10.16
N ILE A 276 -18.91 5.51 10.22
CA ILE A 276 -18.27 4.90 9.04
C ILE A 276 -19.31 4.52 7.97
N MET A 277 -20.42 3.92 8.37
CA MET A 277 -21.45 3.50 7.43
C MET A 277 -22.14 4.70 6.77
N ASN A 278 -22.40 5.76 7.52
CA ASN A 278 -22.93 7.02 7.00
C ASN A 278 -21.94 7.70 6.05
N LEU A 279 -20.65 7.72 6.39
CA LEU A 279 -19.61 8.22 5.50
C LEU A 279 -19.61 7.45 4.18
N LEU A 280 -19.62 6.12 4.21
CA LEU A 280 -19.64 5.28 3.00
C LEU A 280 -20.91 5.47 2.16
N ALA A 281 -22.07 5.64 2.80
CA ALA A 281 -23.34 5.89 2.13
C ALA A 281 -23.41 7.30 1.50
N GLY A 282 -22.78 8.28 2.14
CA GLY A 282 -22.74 9.68 1.69
C GLY A 282 -21.67 9.99 0.63
N ILE A 283 -20.83 9.02 0.25
CA ILE A 283 -19.84 9.18 -0.82
C ILE A 283 -20.56 9.50 -2.14
N ARG A 284 -20.23 10.64 -2.73
CA ARG A 284 -20.64 11.03 -4.09
C ARG A 284 -19.42 11.12 -4.99
N LEU A 285 -19.54 10.51 -6.17
CA LEU A 285 -18.48 10.45 -7.15
C LEU A 285 -18.81 11.35 -8.33
N SER A 286 -17.81 12.09 -8.81
CA SER A 286 -17.79 12.67 -10.14
C SER A 286 -16.88 11.82 -11.02
N LEU A 287 -17.44 11.26 -12.09
CA LEU A 287 -16.70 10.38 -13.01
C LEU A 287 -16.13 11.13 -14.22
N ASP A 288 -16.63 12.32 -14.51
CA ASP A 288 -16.29 13.14 -15.67
C ASP A 288 -16.68 14.61 -15.45
N SER A 289 -16.49 15.44 -16.47
CA SER A 289 -16.84 16.85 -16.46
C SER A 289 -18.33 17.12 -16.70
N SER A 290 -19.21 16.09 -16.73
CA SER A 290 -20.64 16.29 -16.99
C SER A 290 -21.39 16.94 -15.82
N GLY A 291 -20.75 17.09 -14.67
CA GLY A 291 -21.39 17.56 -13.44
C GLY A 291 -22.29 16.53 -12.76
N ARG A 292 -22.58 15.38 -13.41
CA ARG A 292 -23.39 14.31 -12.82
C ARG A 292 -22.69 13.67 -11.63
N LEU A 293 -23.45 13.47 -10.57
CA LEU A 293 -22.99 12.77 -9.37
C LEU A 293 -23.46 11.32 -9.39
N TYR A 294 -22.63 10.45 -8.82
CA TYR A 294 -22.87 9.02 -8.78
C TYR A 294 -22.70 8.50 -7.35
N THR A 295 -23.41 7.43 -7.01
CA THR A 295 -23.26 6.68 -5.77
C THR A 295 -22.67 5.31 -6.05
N MET A 296 -22.00 4.72 -5.04
CA MET A 296 -21.47 3.37 -5.12
C MET A 296 -22.42 2.40 -4.43
N GLY A 297 -22.87 1.36 -5.14
CA GLY A 297 -23.74 0.32 -4.58
C GLY A 297 -22.99 -0.65 -3.65
N LYS A 298 -21.71 -0.91 -3.92
CA LYS A 298 -20.89 -1.81 -3.09
C LYS A 298 -19.44 -1.33 -2.94
N GLY A 299 -18.66 -2.10 -2.19
CA GLY A 299 -17.24 -1.85 -2.00
C GLY A 299 -16.91 -0.64 -1.13
N VAL A 300 -15.61 -0.40 -0.99
CA VAL A 300 -15.04 0.84 -0.43
C VAL A 300 -14.12 1.49 -1.48
N PRO A 301 -14.19 2.81 -1.68
CA PRO A 301 -13.45 3.43 -2.76
C PRO A 301 -11.96 3.50 -2.44
N GLN A 302 -11.13 3.13 -3.39
CA GLN A 302 -9.69 3.20 -3.19
C GLN A 302 -9.21 4.66 -3.21
N GLY A 303 -8.40 5.07 -2.22
CA GLY A 303 -7.98 6.46 -2.04
C GLY A 303 -8.76 7.18 -0.94
N PHE A 304 -9.87 6.60 -0.47
CA PHE A 304 -10.50 6.99 0.78
C PHE A 304 -9.67 6.52 1.99
N GLU A 305 -9.51 7.40 2.98
CA GLU A 305 -8.55 7.26 4.08
C GLU A 305 -8.76 5.99 4.93
N LEU A 306 -10.02 5.56 5.08
CA LEU A 306 -10.36 4.37 5.86
C LEU A 306 -10.33 3.07 5.05
N SER A 307 -10.30 3.13 3.71
CA SER A 307 -10.52 1.95 2.85
C SER A 307 -9.58 0.79 3.14
N CYS A 308 -8.29 1.05 3.40
CA CYS A 308 -7.33 0.01 3.75
C CYS A 308 -7.66 -0.70 5.07
N ARG A 309 -8.19 0.04 6.06
CA ARG A 309 -8.59 -0.52 7.36
C ARG A 309 -9.86 -1.33 7.22
N LEU A 310 -10.84 -0.80 6.50
CA LEU A 310 -12.12 -1.47 6.24
C LEU A 310 -11.91 -2.77 5.47
N ALA A 311 -11.12 -2.76 4.40
CA ALA A 311 -10.73 -3.97 3.67
C ALA A 311 -9.99 -4.97 4.57
N HIS A 312 -9.11 -4.48 5.44
CA HIS A 312 -8.40 -5.34 6.36
C HIS A 312 -9.31 -6.03 7.38
N ILE A 313 -10.26 -5.29 7.98
CA ILE A 313 -11.26 -5.80 8.93
C ILE A 313 -12.19 -6.80 8.24
N TYR A 314 -12.64 -6.49 7.03
CA TYR A 314 -13.45 -7.40 6.22
C TYR A 314 -12.74 -8.74 5.98
N LEU A 315 -11.45 -8.68 5.61
CA LEU A 315 -10.64 -9.88 5.39
C LEU A 315 -10.32 -10.63 6.68
N LEU A 316 -10.15 -9.95 7.82
CA LEU A 316 -10.05 -10.61 9.14
C LEU A 316 -11.32 -11.40 9.46
N PHE A 317 -12.47 -10.80 9.18
CA PHE A 317 -13.76 -11.43 9.42
C PHE A 317 -13.97 -12.64 8.50
N PHE A 318 -13.65 -12.50 7.21
CA PHE A 318 -13.62 -13.62 6.26
C PHE A 318 -12.70 -14.77 6.73
N GLU A 319 -11.48 -14.45 7.14
CA GLU A 319 -10.49 -15.43 7.65
C GLU A 319 -11.05 -16.21 8.84
N HIS A 320 -11.63 -15.50 9.81
CA HIS A 320 -12.21 -16.10 11.01
C HIS A 320 -13.40 -17.02 10.68
N MET A 321 -14.29 -16.57 9.79
CA MET A 321 -15.48 -17.34 9.41
C MET A 321 -15.14 -18.56 8.54
N SER A 322 -14.15 -18.44 7.66
CA SER A 322 -13.75 -19.51 6.74
C SER A 322 -12.84 -20.55 7.39
N TRP A 323 -11.98 -20.09 8.31
CA TRP A 323 -10.93 -20.90 8.94
C TRP A 323 -11.02 -20.74 10.46
N LYS A 324 -12.10 -21.29 11.05
CA LYS A 324 -12.42 -21.21 12.50
C LYS A 324 -11.22 -21.50 13.42
N ARG A 325 -10.27 -22.33 12.96
CA ARG A 325 -8.91 -22.43 13.53
C ARG A 325 -7.98 -23.06 12.50
N LEU A 326 -6.90 -22.37 12.14
CA LEU A 326 -5.82 -22.97 11.36
C LEU A 326 -4.95 -23.85 12.27
N SER A 327 -4.32 -24.87 11.69
CA SER A 327 -3.34 -25.69 12.40
C SER A 327 -2.20 -24.83 12.93
N THR A 328 -1.67 -25.17 14.10
CA THR A 328 -0.42 -24.58 14.62
C THR A 328 0.78 -24.89 13.72
N LEU A 329 0.63 -25.89 12.84
CA LEU A 329 1.57 -26.26 11.79
C LEU A 329 1.37 -25.45 10.49
N THR A 330 0.55 -24.40 10.53
CA THR A 330 0.26 -23.53 9.38
C THR A 330 0.55 -22.07 9.71
N CYS A 331 1.35 -21.46 8.84
CA CYS A 331 1.67 -20.04 8.84
C CYS A 331 0.93 -19.37 7.68
N LEU A 332 -0.18 -18.71 7.98
CA LEU A 332 -0.92 -17.86 7.05
C LEU A 332 -0.55 -16.39 7.27
N LEU A 333 0.02 -15.77 6.26
CA LEU A 333 0.36 -14.34 6.23
C LEU A 333 -0.53 -13.62 5.22
N ARG A 334 -0.85 -12.36 5.52
CA ARG A 334 -1.57 -11.49 4.59
C ARG A 334 -1.02 -10.08 4.61
N TYR A 335 -0.82 -9.51 3.43
CA TYR A 335 -0.58 -8.09 3.25
C TYR A 335 -1.62 -7.51 2.30
N VAL A 336 -2.60 -6.80 2.85
CA VAL A 336 -3.76 -6.28 2.10
C VAL A 336 -4.48 -7.41 1.36
N ASP A 337 -4.28 -7.54 0.04
CA ASP A 337 -4.85 -8.51 -0.90
C ASP A 337 -3.90 -9.68 -1.24
N ASP A 338 -2.64 -9.64 -0.82
CA ASP A 338 -1.67 -10.70 -1.03
C ASP A 338 -1.65 -11.70 0.14
N TYR A 339 -1.87 -12.99 -0.15
CA TYR A 339 -1.75 -14.10 0.81
C TYR A 339 -0.48 -14.91 0.57
N LEU A 340 0.17 -15.32 1.66
CA LEU A 340 1.23 -16.35 1.66
C LEU A 340 0.88 -17.41 2.69
N ILE A 341 0.94 -18.67 2.27
CA ILE A 341 0.62 -19.84 3.08
C ILE A 341 1.88 -20.70 3.13
N CYS A 342 2.24 -21.15 4.33
CA CYS A 342 3.30 -22.12 4.56
C CYS A 342 2.80 -23.15 5.59
N SER A 343 2.77 -24.44 5.24
CA SER A 343 2.26 -25.49 6.13
C SER A 343 3.04 -26.78 6.01
N TYR A 344 2.97 -27.61 7.04
CA TYR A 344 3.36 -29.03 6.97
C TYR A 344 2.32 -29.89 6.23
N SER A 345 1.07 -29.44 6.15
CA SER A 345 -0.02 -30.18 5.52
C SER A 345 -0.32 -29.67 4.13
N ARG A 346 -0.05 -30.50 3.12
CA ARG A 346 -0.42 -30.23 1.73
C ARG A 346 -1.93 -30.00 1.59
N MET A 347 -2.73 -30.76 2.33
CA MET A 347 -4.20 -30.67 2.32
C MET A 347 -4.70 -29.34 2.84
N GLU A 348 -4.07 -28.81 3.90
CA GLU A 348 -4.47 -27.53 4.47
C GLU A 348 -4.15 -26.36 3.53
N VAL A 349 -2.98 -26.36 2.88
CA VAL A 349 -2.65 -25.36 1.84
C VAL A 349 -3.65 -25.41 0.69
N ARG A 350 -4.02 -26.61 0.24
CA ARG A 350 -5.03 -26.79 -0.81
C ARG A 350 -6.38 -26.25 -0.38
N LYS A 351 -6.87 -26.61 0.82
CA LYS A 351 -8.15 -26.13 1.36
C LYS A 351 -8.21 -24.59 1.40
N ILE A 352 -7.14 -23.94 1.87
CA ILE A 352 -7.08 -22.47 1.92
C ILE A 352 -7.15 -21.88 0.51
N LEU A 353 -6.35 -22.40 -0.44
CA LEU A 353 -6.39 -21.92 -1.83
C LEU A 353 -7.75 -22.13 -2.49
N GLU A 354 -8.36 -23.30 -2.31
CA GLU A 354 -9.70 -23.59 -2.84
C GLU A 354 -10.75 -22.65 -2.26
N THR A 355 -10.68 -22.34 -0.96
CA THR A 355 -11.56 -21.37 -0.31
C THR A 355 -11.41 -19.99 -0.93
N LEU A 356 -10.18 -19.59 -1.27
CA LEU A 356 -9.89 -18.31 -1.91
C LEU A 356 -10.27 -18.27 -3.39
N GLN A 357 -10.29 -19.40 -4.11
CA GLN A 357 -10.59 -19.46 -5.53
C GLN A 357 -12.07 -19.66 -5.84
N LYS A 358 -12.79 -20.37 -4.96
CA LYS A 358 -14.21 -20.64 -5.15
C LYS A 358 -15.06 -19.41 -4.81
N PRO A 359 -16.17 -19.17 -5.53
CA PRO A 359 -17.17 -18.19 -5.12
C PRO A 359 -17.59 -18.43 -3.67
N ASN A 360 -17.68 -17.35 -2.90
CA ASN A 360 -18.11 -17.39 -1.50
C ASN A 360 -18.99 -16.18 -1.20
N VAL A 361 -19.71 -16.25 -0.09
CA VAL A 361 -20.66 -15.22 0.35
C VAL A 361 -20.01 -13.85 0.59
N PHE A 362 -18.69 -13.79 0.75
CA PHE A 362 -17.96 -12.54 0.95
C PHE A 362 -17.57 -11.86 -0.37
N GLY A 363 -17.81 -12.49 -1.52
CA GLY A 363 -17.39 -11.99 -2.83
C GLY A 363 -15.87 -11.96 -3.03
N ILE A 364 -15.08 -12.55 -2.13
CA ILE A 364 -13.62 -12.58 -2.21
C ILE A 364 -13.22 -13.68 -3.17
N SER A 365 -12.36 -13.36 -4.15
CA SER A 365 -11.82 -14.36 -5.07
C SER A 365 -10.35 -14.08 -5.33
N ALA A 366 -9.52 -15.12 -5.36
CA ALA A 366 -8.14 -15.03 -5.79
C ALA A 366 -8.05 -15.12 -7.32
N ARG A 367 -7.12 -14.37 -7.92
CA ARG A 367 -6.80 -14.49 -9.34
C ARG A 367 -6.03 -15.78 -9.57
N ALA A 368 -6.63 -16.74 -10.27
CA ALA A 368 -6.00 -18.03 -10.59
C ALA A 368 -4.63 -17.85 -11.26
N SER A 369 -4.51 -16.92 -12.21
CA SER A 369 -3.26 -16.60 -12.92
C SER A 369 -2.13 -16.06 -12.04
N LYS A 370 -2.43 -15.60 -10.82
CA LYS A 370 -1.43 -15.11 -9.87
C LYS A 370 -1.19 -16.05 -8.69
N CYS A 371 -1.99 -17.12 -8.59
CA CYS A 371 -1.82 -18.14 -7.58
C CYS A 371 -0.63 -19.03 -7.95
N GLN A 372 0.23 -19.31 -6.97
CA GLN A 372 1.37 -20.20 -7.17
C GLN A 372 1.54 -21.13 -5.97
N ALA A 373 1.94 -22.38 -6.20
CA ALA A 373 2.18 -23.36 -5.13
C ALA A 373 3.46 -24.17 -5.36
N SER A 374 4.19 -24.52 -4.30
CA SER A 374 5.44 -25.29 -4.39
C SER A 374 5.24 -26.78 -4.75
N PHE A 375 4.00 -27.17 -5.04
CA PHE A 375 3.55 -28.52 -5.36
C PHE A 375 2.35 -28.46 -6.32
N ARG A 376 2.02 -29.58 -6.97
CA ARG A 376 0.93 -29.62 -7.96
C ARG A 376 -0.43 -29.47 -7.29
N ILE A 377 -1.19 -28.47 -7.75
CA ILE A 377 -2.61 -28.25 -7.46
C ILE A 377 -3.29 -27.97 -8.81
N PRO A 378 -4.46 -28.55 -9.11
CA PRO A 378 -5.19 -28.24 -10.33
C PRO A 378 -5.41 -26.73 -10.49
N ASN A 379 -5.22 -26.20 -11.71
CA ASN A 379 -5.46 -24.79 -12.05
C ASN A 379 -4.65 -23.75 -11.26
N VAL A 380 -3.55 -24.18 -10.61
CA VAL A 380 -2.61 -23.29 -9.91
C VAL A 380 -1.22 -23.50 -10.49
N GLN A 381 -0.55 -22.41 -10.85
CA GLN A 381 0.79 -22.48 -11.39
C GLN A 381 1.75 -23.10 -10.35
N ARG A 382 2.55 -24.07 -10.77
CA ARG A 382 3.60 -24.61 -9.90
C ARG A 382 4.71 -23.57 -9.74
N ALA A 383 4.95 -23.13 -8.52
CA ALA A 383 6.09 -22.30 -8.18
C ALA A 383 7.38 -23.11 -8.40
N GLY A 384 8.40 -22.46 -8.96
CA GLY A 384 9.76 -22.98 -8.99
C GLY A 384 10.38 -23.06 -7.59
N ARG A 385 11.70 -22.98 -7.51
CA ARG A 385 12.40 -22.95 -6.21
C ARG A 385 12.00 -21.75 -5.35
N TYR A 386 11.78 -20.60 -6.00
CA TYR A 386 11.50 -19.35 -5.31
C TYR A 386 10.06 -18.89 -5.54
N LEU A 387 9.50 -18.28 -4.50
CA LEU A 387 8.17 -17.68 -4.53
C LEU A 387 8.30 -16.18 -4.18
N LYS A 388 7.74 -15.31 -5.02
CA LYS A 388 7.75 -13.85 -4.82
C LYS A 388 6.50 -13.40 -4.08
N TRP A 389 6.65 -12.69 -2.98
CA TRP A 389 5.53 -12.17 -2.18
C TRP A 389 5.88 -10.81 -1.57
N CYS A 390 5.14 -9.76 -1.93
CA CYS A 390 5.26 -8.39 -1.41
C CYS A 390 6.71 -7.84 -1.34
N GLY A 391 7.51 -8.03 -2.40
CA GLY A 391 8.91 -7.59 -2.43
C GLY A 391 9.89 -8.50 -1.67
N TRP A 392 9.46 -9.71 -1.29
CA TRP A 392 10.30 -10.75 -0.71
C TRP A 392 10.36 -11.98 -1.60
N LEU A 393 11.51 -12.64 -1.60
CA LEU A 393 11.77 -13.90 -2.28
C LEU A 393 11.91 -15.01 -1.24
N ILE A 394 11.06 -16.03 -1.32
CA ILE A 394 11.04 -17.17 -0.41
C ILE A 394 11.65 -18.38 -1.12
N ASP A 395 12.78 -18.89 -0.64
CA ASP A 395 13.36 -20.16 -1.09
C ASP A 395 12.60 -21.32 -0.44
N THR A 396 11.75 -21.98 -1.22
CA THR A 396 10.86 -23.06 -0.74
C THR A 396 11.60 -24.38 -0.50
N LYS A 397 12.87 -24.50 -0.94
CA LYS A 397 13.71 -25.68 -0.70
C LYS A 397 14.62 -25.48 0.51
N ARG A 398 15.22 -24.30 0.66
CA ARG A 398 16.15 -23.99 1.76
C ARG A 398 15.50 -23.26 2.94
N TYR A 399 14.23 -22.89 2.81
CA TYR A 399 13.45 -22.20 3.84
C TYR A 399 14.10 -20.87 4.29
N LYS A 400 14.63 -20.12 3.31
CA LYS A 400 15.24 -18.79 3.51
C LYS A 400 14.39 -17.71 2.87
N VAL A 401 14.41 -16.51 3.46
CA VAL A 401 13.61 -15.36 3.02
C VAL A 401 14.56 -14.20 2.74
N PHE A 402 14.51 -13.67 1.52
CA PHE A 402 15.37 -12.60 1.04
C PHE A 402 14.53 -11.38 0.67
N GLN A 403 15.00 -10.18 1.00
CA GLN A 403 14.35 -8.96 0.53
C GLN A 403 14.73 -8.76 -0.94
N GLN A 404 13.74 -8.72 -1.82
CA GLN A 404 13.97 -8.33 -3.21
C GLN A 404 14.06 -6.80 -3.26
N ARG A 405 15.14 -6.31 -3.86
CA ARG A 405 15.33 -4.88 -4.12
C ARG A 405 15.33 -4.68 -5.62
N SER A 406 14.66 -3.64 -6.10
CA SER A 406 14.78 -3.20 -7.49
C SER A 406 16.20 -2.70 -7.77
N ASP A 407 16.60 -2.67 -9.03
CA ASP A 407 17.90 -2.12 -9.44
C ASP A 407 18.05 -0.67 -8.97
N ALA A 408 17.00 0.15 -9.06
CA ALA A 408 17.00 1.51 -8.53
C ALA A 408 17.26 1.56 -7.01
N GLN A 409 16.67 0.64 -6.24
CA GLN A 409 16.92 0.52 -4.80
C GLN A 409 18.33 0.01 -4.50
N LEU A 410 18.87 -0.90 -5.32
CA LEU A 410 20.23 -1.41 -5.18
C LEU A 410 21.26 -0.33 -5.51
N ILE A 411 21.04 0.45 -6.57
CA ILE A 411 21.87 1.60 -6.96
C ILE A 411 21.89 2.64 -5.84
N ARG A 412 20.73 3.05 -5.32
CA ARG A 412 20.67 3.99 -4.17
C ARG A 412 21.35 3.44 -2.92
N ALA A 413 21.35 2.12 -2.75
CA ALA A 413 21.95 1.45 -1.60
C ALA A 413 23.44 1.10 -1.79
N THR A 414 24.08 1.43 -2.91
CA THR A 414 25.54 1.22 -3.11
C THR A 414 26.40 1.91 -2.06
N ARG A 415 25.87 2.93 -1.36
CA ARG A 415 26.51 3.54 -0.18
C ARG A 415 26.47 2.67 1.08
N CYS A 416 25.75 1.55 1.09
CA CYS A 416 25.50 0.71 2.25
C CYS A 416 25.90 -0.76 2.09
N PHE A 417 26.47 -1.17 0.94
CA PHE A 417 26.89 -2.55 0.69
C PHE A 417 28.27 -2.61 0.06
N SER A 418 29.01 -3.67 0.35
CA SER A 418 30.21 -4.00 -0.41
C SER A 418 29.84 -4.35 -1.86
N LYS A 419 30.76 -4.08 -2.80
CA LYS A 419 30.61 -4.41 -4.23
C LYS A 419 30.27 -5.90 -4.45
N MET A 420 30.77 -6.78 -3.59
CA MET A 420 30.56 -8.24 -3.67
C MET A 420 29.11 -8.64 -3.30
N GLU A 421 28.51 -8.01 -2.28
CA GLU A 421 27.11 -8.30 -1.91
C GLU A 421 26.12 -7.79 -2.97
N TYR A 422 26.43 -6.65 -3.61
CA TYR A 422 25.68 -6.15 -4.76
C TYR A 422 25.69 -7.14 -5.93
N ALA A 423 26.88 -7.64 -6.32
CA ALA A 423 27.03 -8.60 -7.40
C ALA A 423 26.25 -9.91 -7.12
N ARG A 424 26.35 -10.43 -5.89
CA ARG A 424 25.61 -11.63 -5.47
C ARG A 424 24.09 -11.43 -5.58
N ARG A 425 23.57 -10.27 -5.15
CA ARG A 425 22.14 -9.95 -5.25
C ARG A 425 21.67 -9.79 -6.70
N ARG A 426 22.53 -9.25 -7.59
CA ARG A 426 22.24 -9.11 -9.03
C ARG A 426 22.22 -10.46 -9.75
N ILE A 427 23.12 -11.39 -9.41
CA ILE A 427 23.12 -12.76 -9.94
C ILE A 427 21.84 -13.49 -9.56
N LEU A 428 21.38 -13.35 -8.31
CA LEU A 428 20.10 -13.94 -7.85
C LEU A 428 18.88 -13.39 -8.60
N LEU A 429 18.91 -12.11 -9.02
CA LEU A 429 17.88 -11.54 -9.89
C LEU A 429 17.93 -12.15 -11.30
N ARG A 430 19.12 -12.25 -11.91
CA ARG A 430 19.30 -12.77 -13.28
C ARG A 430 19.02 -14.26 -13.44
N GLN A 431 19.43 -15.10 -12.47
CA GLN A 431 19.14 -16.54 -12.48
C GLN A 431 17.64 -16.87 -12.42
N TRP A 432 16.80 -15.89 -12.10
CA TRP A 432 15.35 -16.03 -12.12
C TRP A 432 14.75 -15.72 -13.50
N ASP A 433 15.18 -14.64 -14.13
CA ASP A 433 14.60 -14.21 -15.41
C ASP A 433 14.86 -15.25 -16.52
N GLY A 434 16.00 -15.97 -16.46
CA GLY A 434 16.32 -17.06 -17.39
C GLY A 434 15.67 -18.43 -17.12
N ASN A 435 14.98 -18.61 -15.99
CA ASN A 435 14.23 -19.84 -15.67
C ASN A 435 12.69 -19.65 -15.84
N SER A 436 12.28 -18.51 -16.39
CA SER A 436 10.88 -18.13 -16.59
C SER A 436 10.40 -18.27 -18.05
N SER A 437 11.33 -18.62 -18.95
CA SER A 437 11.13 -19.16 -20.29
C SER A 437 11.28 -20.68 -20.22
#